data_AF-A0A7R9L6H9-F1
#
_entry.id   AF-A0A7R9L6H9-F1
#
_cell.length_a   1.000
_cell.length_b   1.000
_cell.length_c   1.000
_cell.angle_alpha   90.00
_cell.angle_beta   90.00
_cell.angle_gamma   90.00
#
_symmetry.space_group_name_H-M   'P 1'
#
loop_
_entity.id
_entity.type
_entity.pdbx_description
1 polymer ?
#
loop_
_entity_poly.entity_id
_entity_poly.type
_entity_poly.pdbx_seq_one_letter_code
_entity_poly.pdbx_strand_id
1 'polypeptide(L)' 'MVMPFKHIHKKKLVVVGDGEVGKTCLLVVFSRDKFPDDYIPTVFEASVTDFIYKSKPSV' A
#
# COMPACT_ATOMS: atom_id res chain seq x y z
N MET A 1 23.25 0.84 19.69
CA MET A 1 21.78 0.79 19.83
C MET A 1 21.21 0.00 18.67
N VAL A 2 21.19 -1.33 18.76
CA VAL A 2 20.73 -2.21 17.66
C VAL A 2 19.26 -2.53 17.95
N MET A 3 18.33 -2.10 17.10
CA MET A 3 16.91 -2.40 17.29
C MET A 3 16.70 -3.92 17.16
N PRO A 4 16.07 -4.59 18.15
CA PRO A 4 15.95 -6.04 18.13
C PRO A 4 14.95 -6.46 17.04
N PHE A 5 15.39 -7.34 16.14
CA PHE A 5 14.58 -8.14 15.22
C PHE A 5 13.28 -7.50 14.69
N LYS A 6 13.41 -6.70 13.63
CA LYS A 6 12.27 -6.30 12.79
C LYS A 6 11.74 -7.55 12.06
N HIS A 7 10.62 -8.11 12.53
CA HIS A 7 9.94 -9.19 11.79
C HIS A 7 9.41 -8.62 10.47
N ILE A 8 10.02 -9.04 9.36
CA ILE A 8 9.61 -8.64 8.01
C ILE A 8 8.50 -9.59 7.56
N HIS A 9 7.27 -9.09 7.50
CA HIS A 9 6.12 -9.83 7.00
C HIS A 9 5.79 -9.40 5.56
N LYS A 10 6.01 -10.27 4.59
CA LYS A 10 5.57 -10.03 3.22
C LYS A 10 4.07 -10.34 3.12
N LYS A 11 3.27 -9.34 2.72
CA LYS A 11 1.82 -9.47 2.51
C LYS A 11 1.46 -9.11 1.08
N LYS A 12 0.49 -9.82 0.50
CA LYS A 12 -0.11 -9.50 -0.80
C LYS A 12 -1.48 -8.90 -0.54
N LEU A 13 -1.68 -7.64 -0.94
CA LEU A 13 -2.95 -6.93 -0.84
C LEU A 13 -3.57 -6.81 -2.24
N VAL A 14 -4.87 -7.09 -2.34
CA VAL A 14 -5.67 -6.88 -3.56
C VAL A 14 -6.85 -6.00 -3.18
N VAL A 15 -7.04 -4.89 -3.90
CA VAL A 15 -8.12 -3.94 -3.66
C VAL A 15 -9.13 -4.04 -4.81
N VAL A 16 -10.40 -4.28 -4.48
CA VAL A 16 -11.51 -4.45 -5.43
C VAL A 16 -12.62 -3.43 -5.16
N GLY A 17 -13.41 -3.10 -6.19
CA GLY A 17 -14.53 -2.15 -6.11
C GLY A 17 -14.92 -1.63 -7.50
N ASP A 18 -15.90 -0.75 -7.59
CA ASP A 18 -16.43 -0.24 -8.87
C ASP A 18 -15.43 0.64 -9.63
N GLY A 19 -15.69 0.86 -10.93
CA GLY A 19 -14.91 1.82 -11.72
C GLY A 19 -14.84 3.19 -11.05
N GLU A 20 -13.73 3.92 -11.24
CA GLU A 20 -13.58 5.33 -10.83
C GLU A 20 -13.70 5.65 -9.32
N VAL A 21 -13.89 4.67 -8.43
CA VAL A 21 -13.95 4.89 -6.96
C VAL A 21 -12.61 5.28 -6.30
N GLY A 22 -11.55 5.51 -7.09
CA GLY A 22 -10.27 6.01 -6.57
C GLY A 22 -9.29 4.96 -6.01
N LYS A 23 -9.45 3.66 -6.31
CA LYS A 23 -8.53 2.60 -5.84
C LYS A 23 -7.06 2.85 -6.20
N THR A 24 -6.78 3.20 -7.46
CA THR A 24 -5.43 3.54 -7.91
C THR A 24 -4.89 4.72 -7.12
N CYS A 25 -5.68 5.78 -6.98
CA CYS A 25 -5.26 6.96 -6.24
C CYS A 25 -4.94 6.67 -4.78
N LEU A 26 -5.72 5.81 -4.12
CA LEU A 26 -5.47 5.37 -2.75
C LEU A 26 -4.12 4.66 -2.63
N LEU A 27 -3.81 3.73 -3.54
CA LEU A 27 -2.55 3.00 -3.54
C LEU A 27 -1.36 3.91 -3.87
N VAL A 28 -1.52 4.83 -4.83
CA VAL A 28 -0.49 5.80 -5.21
C VAL A 28 -0.14 6.72 -4.04
N VAL A 29 -1.15 7.30 -3.37
CA VAL A 29 -0.93 8.17 -2.20
C VAL A 29 -0.29 7.38 -1.07
N PHE A 30 -0.74 6.15 -0.80
CA PHE A 30 -0.14 5.30 0.22
C PHE A 30 1.33 4.99 -0.05
N SER A 31 1.70 4.74 -1.31
CA SER A 31 3.08 4.36 -1.70
C SER A 31 4.02 5.54 -1.93
N ARG A 32 3.49 6.70 -2.37
CA ARG A 32 4.31 7.84 -2.85
C ARG A 32 4.09 9.13 -2.08
N ASP A 33 3.15 9.15 -1.13
CA ASP A 33 2.77 10.32 -0.32
C ASP A 33 2.42 11.57 -1.15
N LYS A 34 1.94 11.35 -2.39
CA LYS A 34 1.54 12.39 -3.34
C LYS A 34 0.28 11.97 -4.07
N PHE A 35 -0.64 12.91 -4.19
CA PHE A 35 -1.83 12.73 -5.02
C PHE A 35 -1.43 12.88 -6.50
N PRO A 36 -1.91 12.03 -7.41
CA PRO A 36 -1.63 12.16 -8.83
C PRO A 36 -2.36 13.38 -9.41
N ASP A 37 -1.62 14.25 -10.10
CA ASP A 37 -2.19 15.43 -10.76
C ASP A 37 -3.06 15.05 -11.97
N ASP A 38 -2.72 13.96 -12.66
CA ASP A 38 -3.45 13.43 -13.81
C ASP A 38 -4.01 12.03 -13.53
N TYR A 39 -5.31 11.85 -13.79
CA TYR A 39 -5.93 10.53 -13.81
C TYR A 39 -5.60 9.82 -15.12
N ILE A 40 -4.51 9.06 -15.13
CA ILE A 40 -4.22 8.13 -16.22
C ILE A 40 -4.86 6.78 -15.87
N PRO A 41 -5.84 6.28 -16.65
CA PRO A 41 -6.47 4.98 -16.39
C PRO A 41 -5.43 3.87 -16.49
N THR A 42 -4.90 3.43 -15.36
CA THR A 42 -4.02 2.26 -15.27
C THR A 42 -4.83 1.00 -15.52
N VAL A 43 -4.50 0.27 -16.59
CA VAL A 43 -5.07 -1.07 -16.85
C VAL A 43 -4.72 -2.03 -15.70
N PHE A 44 -3.55 -1.88 -15.07
CA PHE A 44 -3.13 -2.60 -13.86
C PHE A 44 -1.89 -1.89 -13.25
N GLU A 45 -1.86 -1.63 -11.94
CA GLU A 45 -0.63 -1.17 -11.23
C GLU A 45 -0.34 -2.12 -10.06
N ALA A 46 0.87 -2.66 -10.01
CA ALA A 46 1.35 -3.51 -8.92
C ALA A 46 2.51 -2.80 -8.22
N SER A 47 2.27 -2.32 -7.01
CA SER A 47 3.25 -1.56 -6.21
C SER A 47 3.70 -2.36 -5.00
N VAL A 48 5.00 -2.32 -4.72
CA VAL A 48 5.58 -2.87 -3.48
C VAL A 48 5.94 -1.71 -2.58
N THR A 49 5.49 -1.75 -1.33
CA THR A 49 5.76 -0.68 -0.35
C THR A 49 6.07 -1.30 1.00
N ASP A 50 7.18 -0.87 1.59
CA ASP A 50 7.58 -1.26 2.93
C ASP A 50 7.05 -0.23 3.94
N PHE A 51 6.28 -0.69 4.92
CA PHE A 51 5.80 0.15 6.01
C PHE A 51 5.92 -0.56 7.35
N ILE A 52 6.12 0.23 8.41
CA ILE A 52 6.18 -0.28 9.79
C ILE A 52 4.77 -0.15 10.37
N TYR A 53 4.21 -1.27 10.82
CA TYR A 53 2.93 -1.28 11.52
C TYR A 53 3.09 -1.92 12.89
N LYS A 54 2.28 -1.47 13.86
CA LYS A 54 2.14 -2.16 15.15
C LYS A 54 1.37 -3.46 14.90
N SER A 55 2.01 -4.61 15.09
CA SER A 55 1.27 -5.87 15.06
C SER A 55 0.29 -5.90 16.24
N LYS A 56 -0.97 -6.26 15.98
CA LYS A 56 -1.85 -6.72 17.04
C LYS A 56 -1.32 -8.09 17.50
N PRO A 57 -1.22 -8.38 18.81
CA PRO A 57 -0.87 -9.73 19.25
C PRO A 57 -1.90 -10.70 18.68
N SER A 58 -1.44 -11.70 17.95
CA SER A 58 -2.25 -12.84 17.56
C SER A 58 -2.62 -13.58 18.84
N VAL A 59 -3.89 -13.51 19.24
CA VAL A 59 -4.45 -14.34 20.30
C VAL A 59 -4.37 -15.81 19.88
#